data_AF-A0A925EHL5-F1
#
_entry.id   AF-A0A925EHL5-F1
#
_cell.length_a   1.000
_cell.length_b   1.000
_cell.length_c   1.000
_cell.angle_alpha   90.00
_cell.angle_beta   90.00
_cell.angle_gamma   90.00
#
_symmetry.space_group_name_H-M   'P 1'
#
loop_
_entity.id
_entity.type
_entity.pdbx_description
1 polymer ?
#
loop_
_entity_poly.entity_id
_entity_poly.type
_entity_poly.pdbx_seq_one_letter_code
_entity_poly.pdbx_strand_id
1 'polypeptide(L)'
;AIARLDDADITRIIHKQAVELVAKLPVHQVAGEGLAKIVQENMHQDWITTLAGYLGNFLSENKELVKKQVKQESYFLIPGFVDNMIAEKITNGGIRYMKQIESDPEHPVRKKIGNKLVDIAADIQQDGAWAKRLKDLKDELLSSRHLEEYSSTAWLYIRKKITDDLNDPSSGIANYTDKILKDMGLSLSTDKTRQEKIDRFVQVQAFKLIMKYKKTAGEMISQTVTNWPSRQLSEKLELEVGKDLQFIRINGTLVGGSVGLLIYLITKLLS
;
A
#
# COMPACT_ATOMS: atom_id res chain seq x y z
N ALA A 1 -13.15 3.58 -14.66
CA ALA A 1 -11.78 3.03 -14.72
C ALA A 1 -11.62 1.76 -13.87
N ILE A 2 -12.05 1.76 -12.60
CA ILE A 2 -11.95 0.59 -11.69
C ILE A 2 -12.76 -0.64 -12.17
N ALA A 3 -13.89 -0.43 -12.86
CA ALA A 3 -14.70 -1.50 -13.44
C ALA A 3 -14.04 -2.28 -14.60
N ARG A 4 -12.83 -1.91 -15.05
CA ARG A 4 -12.08 -2.58 -16.13
C ARG A 4 -10.90 -3.42 -15.63
N LEU A 5 -10.69 -3.52 -14.32
CA LEU A 5 -9.65 -4.36 -13.75
C LEU A 5 -10.17 -5.79 -13.64
N ASP A 6 -9.41 -6.75 -14.15
CA ASP A 6 -9.73 -8.17 -14.01
C ASP A 6 -9.52 -8.58 -12.54
N ASP A 7 -10.60 -9.04 -11.90
CA ASP A 7 -10.59 -9.44 -10.50
C ASP A 7 -9.59 -10.60 -10.26
N ALA A 8 -9.36 -11.47 -11.25
CA ALA A 8 -8.39 -12.56 -11.15
C ALA A 8 -6.94 -12.06 -11.15
N ASP A 9 -6.64 -11.02 -11.93
CA ASP A 9 -5.31 -10.41 -12.00
C ASP A 9 -4.96 -9.68 -10.71
N ILE A 10 -5.90 -8.92 -10.16
CA ILE A 10 -5.69 -8.20 -8.90
C ILE A 10 -5.60 -9.16 -7.72
N THR A 11 -6.45 -10.20 -7.69
CA THR A 11 -6.38 -11.24 -6.65
C THR A 11 -5.02 -11.92 -6.65
N ARG A 12 -4.48 -12.24 -7.83
CA ARG A 12 -3.14 -12.84 -7.98
C ARG A 12 -2.01 -11.89 -7.57
N ILE A 13 -2.12 -10.60 -7.85
CA ILE A 13 -1.17 -9.58 -7.38
C ILE A 13 -1.23 -9.46 -5.86
N ILE A 14 -2.42 -9.36 -5.27
CA ILE A 14 -2.64 -9.30 -3.82
C ILE A 14 -2.06 -10.54 -3.16
N HIS A 15 -2.37 -11.73 -3.69
CA HIS A 15 -1.83 -12.99 -3.19
C HIS A 15 -0.29 -12.98 -3.21
N LYS A 16 0.32 -12.65 -4.35
CA LYS A 16 1.78 -12.63 -4.49
C LYS A 16 2.43 -11.61 -3.55
N GLN A 17 1.87 -10.40 -3.45
CA GLN A 17 2.36 -9.36 -2.55
C GLN A 17 2.17 -9.73 -1.08
N ALA A 18 1.03 -10.32 -0.71
CA ALA A 18 0.75 -10.77 0.64
C ALA A 18 1.73 -11.87 1.07
N VAL A 19 1.97 -12.87 0.21
CA VAL A 19 2.98 -13.91 0.45
C VAL A 19 4.36 -13.28 0.61
N GLU A 20 4.76 -12.39 -0.30
CA GLU A 20 6.09 -11.78 -0.28
C GLU A 20 6.33 -10.89 0.96
N LEU A 21 5.34 -10.08 1.34
CA LEU A 21 5.42 -9.21 2.52
C LEU A 21 5.41 -10.02 3.82
N VAL A 22 4.47 -10.96 3.95
CA VAL A 22 4.34 -11.79 5.17
C VAL A 22 5.52 -12.75 5.33
N ALA A 23 6.09 -13.25 4.23
CA ALA A 23 7.29 -14.09 4.29
C ALA A 23 8.55 -13.33 4.74
N LYS A 24 8.66 -12.04 4.37
CA LYS A 24 9.82 -11.18 4.71
C LYS A 24 9.70 -10.50 6.08
N LEU A 25 8.50 -10.44 6.65
CA LEU A 25 8.28 -9.84 7.96
C LEU A 25 8.97 -10.68 9.06
N PRO A 26 9.77 -10.07 9.95
CA PRO A 26 10.27 -10.75 11.14
C PRO A 26 9.12 -10.86 12.14
N VAL A 27 8.20 -11.79 11.89
CA VAL A 27 6.93 -11.93 12.64
C VAL A 27 7.18 -12.10 14.14
N HIS A 28 8.27 -12.77 14.53
CA HIS A 28 8.68 -12.89 15.93
C HIS A 28 9.02 -11.51 16.55
N GLN A 29 9.82 -10.67 15.91
CA GLN A 29 10.12 -9.32 16.42
C GLN A 29 8.87 -8.45 16.47
N VAL A 30 8.12 -8.35 15.37
CA VAL A 30 6.94 -7.46 15.30
C VAL A 30 5.86 -7.87 16.29
N ALA A 31 5.55 -9.17 16.39
CA ALA A 31 4.54 -9.65 17.33
C ALA A 31 5.03 -9.58 18.78
N GLY A 32 6.29 -9.91 19.03
CA GLY A 32 6.87 -9.88 20.37
C GLY A 32 6.98 -8.46 20.93
N GLU A 33 7.47 -7.50 20.13
CA GLU A 33 7.54 -6.08 20.50
C GLU A 33 6.14 -5.48 20.65
N GLY A 34 5.23 -5.79 19.72
CA GLY A 34 3.84 -5.35 19.77
C GLY A 34 3.13 -5.83 21.04
N LEU A 35 3.27 -7.12 21.37
CA LEU A 35 2.69 -7.68 22.60
C LEU A 35 3.32 -7.07 23.84
N ALA A 36 4.65 -6.89 23.87
CA ALA A 36 5.33 -6.23 24.98
C ALA A 36 4.81 -4.80 25.19
N LYS A 37 4.60 -4.04 24.10
CA LYS A 37 4.05 -2.69 24.15
C LYS A 37 2.61 -2.67 24.68
N ILE A 38 1.75 -3.57 24.22
CA ILE A 38 0.37 -3.72 24.72
C ILE A 38 0.34 -3.97 26.24
N VAL A 39 1.30 -4.75 26.74
CA VAL A 39 1.40 -5.01 28.18
C VAL A 39 1.94 -3.79 28.92
N GLN A 40 3.00 -3.16 28.41
CA GLN A 40 3.62 -1.97 28.99
C GLN A 40 2.66 -0.78 29.08
N GLU A 41 1.84 -0.56 28.06
CA GLU A 41 0.83 0.50 28.01
C GLU A 41 -0.48 0.11 28.73
N ASN A 42 -0.52 -1.03 29.41
CA ASN A 42 -1.69 -1.59 30.10
C ASN A 42 -2.94 -1.78 29.21
N MET A 43 -2.81 -1.76 27.89
CA MET A 43 -3.92 -1.93 26.95
C MET A 43 -4.65 -3.27 27.13
N HIS A 44 -3.93 -4.32 27.55
CA HIS A 44 -4.51 -5.62 27.86
C HIS A 44 -5.53 -5.59 29.02
N GLN A 45 -5.48 -4.59 29.90
CA GLN A 45 -6.41 -4.47 31.02
C GLN A 45 -7.85 -4.25 30.58
N ASP A 46 -8.06 -3.50 29.49
CA ASP A 46 -9.39 -3.24 28.92
C ASP A 46 -10.03 -4.52 28.37
N TRP A 47 -9.22 -5.40 27.75
CA TRP A 47 -9.67 -6.70 27.28
C TRP A 47 -10.05 -7.60 28.45
N ILE A 48 -9.26 -7.60 29.53
CA ILE A 48 -9.59 -8.38 30.73
C ILE A 48 -10.91 -7.87 31.34
N THR A 49 -11.10 -6.55 31.42
CA THR A 49 -12.36 -5.95 31.90
C THR A 49 -13.54 -6.40 31.03
N THR A 50 -13.41 -6.25 29.71
CA THR A 50 -14.47 -6.60 28.76
C THR A 50 -14.82 -8.08 28.84
N LEU A 51 -13.81 -8.96 28.85
CA LEU A 51 -14.02 -10.41 28.91
C LEU A 51 -14.59 -10.85 30.25
N ALA A 52 -14.09 -10.31 31.37
CA ALA A 52 -14.61 -10.62 32.69
C ALA A 52 -16.08 -10.19 32.84
N GLY A 53 -16.43 -8.99 32.35
CA GLY A 53 -17.81 -8.51 32.33
C GLY A 53 -18.71 -9.37 31.44
N TYR A 54 -18.27 -9.71 30.23
CA TYR A 54 -19.00 -10.60 29.33
C TYR A 54 -19.24 -11.98 29.97
N LEU A 55 -18.21 -12.60 30.56
CA LEU A 55 -18.33 -13.89 31.23
C LEU A 55 -19.22 -13.80 32.48
N GLY A 56 -19.12 -12.73 33.25
CA GLY A 56 -19.99 -12.47 34.41
C GLY A 56 -21.47 -12.36 34.01
N ASN A 57 -21.75 -11.63 32.93
CA ASN A 57 -23.10 -11.50 32.38
C ASN A 57 -23.61 -12.83 31.81
N PHE A 58 -22.79 -13.53 31.04
CA PHE A 58 -23.12 -14.86 30.51
C PHE A 58 -23.50 -15.82 31.64
N LEU A 59 -22.70 -15.89 32.70
CA LEU A 59 -23.00 -16.72 33.87
C LEU A 59 -24.28 -16.28 34.60
N SER A 60 -24.55 -14.97 34.64
CA SER A 60 -25.74 -14.41 35.29
C SER A 60 -27.03 -14.68 34.52
N GLU A 61 -26.99 -14.57 33.19
CA GLU A 61 -28.12 -14.85 32.30
C GLU A 61 -28.40 -16.35 32.21
N ASN A 62 -27.35 -17.18 32.28
CA ASN A 62 -27.45 -18.63 32.13
C ASN A 62 -27.38 -19.38 33.47
N LYS A 63 -27.75 -18.74 34.59
CA LYS A 63 -27.65 -19.30 35.95
C LYS A 63 -28.20 -20.71 36.09
N GLU A 64 -29.39 -20.97 35.55
CA GLU A 64 -30.03 -22.29 35.68
C GLU A 64 -29.33 -23.37 34.86
N LEU A 65 -28.78 -23.02 33.69
CA LEU A 65 -27.96 -23.91 32.88
C LEU A 65 -26.66 -24.26 33.61
N VAL A 66 -25.97 -23.25 34.18
CA VAL A 66 -24.74 -23.45 34.93
C VAL A 66 -25.00 -24.32 36.18
N LYS A 67 -26.05 -24.02 36.95
CA LYS A 67 -26.44 -24.85 38.09
C LYS A 67 -26.70 -26.30 37.67
N LYS A 68 -27.44 -26.51 36.58
CA LYS A 68 -27.71 -27.86 36.06
C LYS A 68 -26.42 -28.59 35.71
N GLN A 69 -25.47 -27.93 35.05
CA GLN A 69 -24.16 -28.51 34.74
C GLN A 69 -23.39 -28.88 36.02
N VAL A 70 -23.36 -28.01 37.03
CA VAL A 70 -22.67 -28.29 38.30
C VAL A 70 -23.28 -29.50 39.02
N LYS A 71 -24.61 -29.66 38.97
CA LYS A 71 -25.28 -30.84 39.55
C LYS A 71 -24.97 -32.12 38.80
N GLN A 72 -24.85 -32.07 37.46
CA GLN A 72 -24.50 -33.23 36.65
C GLN A 72 -23.10 -33.76 36.94
N GLU A 73 -22.17 -32.88 37.30
CA GLU A 73 -20.80 -33.24 37.70
C GLU A 73 -20.71 -33.64 39.19
N SER A 74 -21.81 -33.58 39.95
CA SER A 74 -21.80 -33.89 41.37
C SER A 74 -21.84 -35.40 41.64
N TYR A 75 -21.13 -35.82 42.69
CA TYR A 75 -20.97 -37.23 43.01
C TYR A 75 -22.31 -37.84 43.50
N PHE A 76 -22.56 -39.10 43.12
CA PHE A 76 -23.84 -39.78 43.41
C PHE A 76 -24.18 -39.91 44.90
N LEU A 77 -23.17 -39.79 45.78
CA LEU A 77 -23.31 -39.86 47.24
C LEU A 77 -23.77 -38.54 47.87
N ILE A 78 -23.80 -37.43 47.13
CA ILE A 78 -24.16 -36.11 47.67
C ILE A 78 -25.69 -36.00 47.77
N PRO A 79 -26.26 -35.71 48.96
CA PRO A 79 -27.70 -35.50 49.11
C PRO A 79 -28.19 -34.33 48.26
N GLY A 80 -29.36 -34.45 47.63
CA GLY A 80 -29.86 -33.46 46.66
C GLY A 80 -29.99 -32.03 47.20
N PHE A 81 -30.26 -31.85 48.50
CA PHE A 81 -30.30 -30.51 49.12
C PHE A 81 -28.90 -29.86 49.20
N VAL A 82 -27.85 -30.66 49.42
CA VAL A 82 -26.45 -30.22 49.45
C VAL A 82 -25.99 -29.87 48.04
N ASP A 83 -26.30 -30.73 47.07
CA ASP A 83 -25.99 -30.51 45.65
C ASP A 83 -26.60 -29.19 45.14
N ASN A 84 -27.89 -28.94 45.45
CA ASN A 84 -28.54 -27.67 45.15
C ASN A 84 -27.81 -26.46 45.75
N MET A 85 -27.38 -26.55 47.00
CA MET A 85 -26.67 -25.48 47.70
C MET A 85 -25.28 -25.24 47.10
N ILE A 86 -24.56 -26.31 46.74
CA ILE A 86 -23.24 -26.23 46.09
C ILE A 86 -23.38 -25.56 44.72
N ALA A 87 -24.31 -26.04 43.89
CA ALA A 87 -24.57 -25.47 42.57
C ALA A 87 -24.88 -23.97 42.65
N GLU A 88 -25.71 -23.56 43.61
CA GLU A 88 -26.03 -22.16 43.84
C GLU A 88 -24.82 -21.34 44.32
N LYS A 89 -24.05 -21.84 45.29
CA LYS A 89 -22.87 -21.13 45.81
C LYS A 89 -21.77 -20.99 44.77
N ILE A 90 -21.50 -22.04 43.98
CA ILE A 90 -20.51 -22.02 42.89
C ILE A 90 -20.94 -21.04 41.81
N THR A 91 -22.20 -21.10 41.37
CA THR A 91 -22.71 -20.22 40.32
C THR A 91 -22.64 -18.76 40.75
N ASN A 92 -23.20 -18.44 41.93
CA ASN A 92 -23.16 -17.08 42.46
C ASN A 92 -21.74 -16.62 42.81
N GLY A 93 -20.88 -17.54 43.25
CA GLY A 93 -19.46 -17.29 43.50
C GLY A 93 -18.71 -16.94 42.22
N GLY A 94 -18.92 -17.69 41.15
CA GLY A 94 -18.32 -17.45 39.83
C GLY A 94 -18.73 -16.09 39.25
N ILE A 95 -20.02 -15.75 39.32
CA ILE A 95 -20.52 -14.43 38.89
C ILE A 95 -19.84 -13.31 39.70
N ARG A 96 -19.79 -13.43 41.03
CA ARG A 96 -19.10 -12.44 41.88
C ARG A 96 -17.62 -12.34 41.56
N TYR A 97 -16.95 -13.46 41.33
CA TYR A 97 -15.53 -13.49 41.03
C TYR A 97 -15.20 -12.86 39.68
N MET A 98 -16.01 -13.11 38.65
CA MET A 98 -15.88 -12.42 37.35
C MET A 98 -16.07 -10.91 37.50
N LYS A 99 -17.08 -10.49 38.28
CA LYS A 99 -17.32 -9.07 38.56
C LYS A 99 -16.18 -8.43 39.35
N GLN A 100 -15.57 -9.16 40.29
CA GLN A 100 -14.38 -8.70 41.01
C GLN A 100 -13.20 -8.51 40.06
N ILE A 101 -12.93 -9.47 39.17
CA ILE A 101 -11.91 -9.31 38.12
C ILE A 101 -12.25 -8.07 37.28
N GLU A 102 -13.48 -7.92 36.81
CA GLU A 102 -13.90 -6.78 36.00
C GLU A 102 -13.65 -5.43 36.70
N SER A 103 -14.02 -5.29 37.97
CA SER A 103 -14.02 -4.00 38.68
C SER A 103 -12.72 -3.64 39.40
N ASP A 104 -11.89 -4.63 39.78
CA ASP A 104 -10.67 -4.41 40.56
C ASP A 104 -9.43 -4.48 39.64
N PRO A 105 -8.77 -3.34 39.32
CA PRO A 105 -7.55 -3.33 38.51
C PRO A 105 -6.38 -4.08 39.13
N GLU A 106 -6.33 -4.15 40.47
CA GLU A 106 -5.23 -4.77 41.22
C GLU A 106 -5.45 -6.27 41.46
N HIS A 107 -6.53 -6.83 40.91
CA HIS A 107 -6.94 -8.21 41.14
C HIS A 107 -5.80 -9.20 40.79
N PRO A 108 -5.52 -10.22 41.63
CA PRO A 108 -4.40 -11.14 41.41
C PRO A 108 -4.41 -11.86 40.05
N VAL A 109 -5.59 -12.15 39.50
CA VAL A 109 -5.73 -12.76 38.17
C VAL A 109 -5.27 -11.81 37.07
N ARG A 110 -5.59 -10.51 37.16
CA ARG A 110 -5.13 -9.51 36.17
C ARG A 110 -3.61 -9.45 36.13
N LYS A 111 -2.98 -9.41 37.31
CA LYS A 111 -1.52 -9.42 37.44
C LYS A 111 -0.90 -10.69 36.86
N LYS A 112 -1.49 -11.87 37.15
CA LYS A 112 -1.03 -13.15 36.57
C LYS A 112 -1.14 -13.17 35.05
N ILE A 113 -2.24 -12.66 34.48
CA ILE A 113 -2.42 -12.56 33.02
C ILE A 113 -1.36 -11.62 32.45
N GLY A 114 -1.20 -10.42 33.01
CA GLY A 114 -0.19 -9.45 32.57
C GLY A 114 1.22 -10.04 32.57
N ASN A 115 1.65 -10.64 33.68
CA ASN A 115 2.95 -11.31 33.78
C ASN A 115 3.11 -12.43 32.74
N LYS A 116 2.05 -13.23 32.53
CA LYS A 116 2.12 -14.30 31.52
C LYS A 116 2.25 -13.75 30.10
N LEU A 117 1.62 -12.61 29.80
CA LEU A 117 1.77 -11.93 28.51
C LEU A 117 3.19 -11.37 28.33
N VAL A 118 3.83 -10.87 29.39
CA VAL A 118 5.25 -10.48 29.35
C VAL A 118 6.12 -11.69 29.02
N ASP A 119 5.92 -12.83 29.70
CA ASP A 119 6.68 -14.05 29.43
C ASP A 119 6.50 -14.52 27.98
N ILE A 120 5.27 -14.45 27.46
CA ILE A 120 4.97 -14.80 26.06
C ILE A 120 5.67 -13.84 25.11
N ALA A 121 5.64 -12.53 25.37
CA ALA A 121 6.31 -11.54 24.53
C ALA A 121 7.83 -11.79 24.49
N ALA A 122 8.44 -12.08 25.65
CA ALA A 122 9.86 -12.41 25.74
C ALA A 122 10.19 -13.72 25.01
N ASP A 123 9.39 -14.77 25.20
CA ASP A 123 9.56 -16.06 24.52
C ASP A 123 9.42 -15.92 22.99
N ILE A 124 8.50 -15.08 22.51
CA ILE A 124 8.38 -14.76 21.08
C ILE A 124 9.65 -14.06 20.57
N GLN A 125 10.20 -13.09 21.30
CA GLN A 125 11.39 -12.34 20.87
C GLN A 125 12.68 -13.18 20.91
N GLN A 126 12.75 -14.19 21.77
CA GLN A 126 13.93 -15.03 22.00
C GLN A 126 13.86 -16.38 21.26
N ASP A 127 13.07 -16.47 20.19
CA ASP A 127 12.90 -17.70 19.39
C ASP A 127 12.48 -18.94 20.22
N GLY A 128 11.65 -18.71 21.25
CA GLY A 128 11.11 -19.73 22.14
C GLY A 128 9.93 -20.53 21.58
N ALA A 129 9.15 -21.14 22.46
CA ALA A 129 8.07 -22.06 22.07
C ALA A 129 6.92 -21.35 21.34
N TRP A 130 6.53 -20.16 21.78
CA TRP A 130 5.55 -19.29 21.13
C TRP A 130 6.06 -18.71 19.83
N ALA A 131 7.36 -18.38 19.73
CA ALA A 131 7.96 -17.97 18.46
C ALA A 131 7.79 -19.07 17.40
N LYS A 132 8.05 -20.32 17.78
CA LYS A 132 7.85 -21.48 16.90
C LYS A 132 6.39 -21.65 16.50
N ARG A 133 5.44 -21.60 17.45
CA ARG A 133 4.00 -21.68 17.15
C ARG A 133 3.54 -20.59 16.20
N LEU A 134 4.06 -19.38 16.38
CA LEU A 134 3.75 -18.25 15.51
C LEU A 134 4.30 -18.43 14.09
N LYS A 135 5.50 -19.02 13.98
CA LYS A 135 6.08 -19.41 12.70
C LYS A 135 5.26 -20.50 12.01
N ASP A 136 4.85 -21.54 12.75
CA ASP A 136 4.02 -22.62 12.23
C ASP A 136 2.67 -22.08 11.72
N LEU A 137 2.02 -21.19 12.50
CA LEU A 137 0.79 -20.52 12.08
C LEU A 137 1.00 -19.64 10.84
N LYS A 138 2.10 -18.89 10.77
CA LYS A 138 2.46 -18.10 9.59
C LYS A 138 2.63 -18.99 8.37
N ASP A 139 3.34 -20.10 8.51
CA ASP A 139 3.61 -21.03 7.41
C ASP A 139 2.32 -21.76 6.98
N GLU A 140 1.42 -22.10 7.91
CA GLU A 140 0.08 -22.62 7.62
C GLU A 140 -0.76 -21.62 6.82
N LEU A 141 -0.83 -20.36 7.27
CA LEU A 141 -1.56 -19.30 6.57
C LEU A 141 -1.03 -19.11 5.14
N LEU A 142 0.30 -19.12 4.97
CA LEU A 142 0.97 -18.96 3.67
C LEU A 142 0.85 -20.18 2.76
N SER A 143 0.75 -21.38 3.32
CA SER A 143 0.64 -22.64 2.56
C SER A 143 -0.80 -23.05 2.28
N SER A 144 -1.77 -22.44 2.94
CA SER A 144 -3.16 -22.85 2.85
C SER A 144 -3.69 -22.70 1.42
N ARG A 145 -4.37 -23.75 0.93
CA ARG A 145 -5.22 -23.72 -0.27
C ARG A 145 -6.24 -22.56 -0.25
N HIS A 146 -6.53 -22.04 0.95
CA HIS A 146 -7.44 -20.93 1.20
C HIS A 146 -6.82 -19.55 0.97
N LEU A 147 -5.50 -19.41 0.79
CA LEU A 147 -4.88 -18.09 0.62
C LEU A 147 -5.37 -17.38 -0.66
N GLU A 148 -5.71 -18.14 -1.70
CA GLU A 148 -6.37 -17.64 -2.91
C GLU A 148 -7.81 -17.16 -2.63
N GLU A 149 -8.57 -17.93 -1.86
CA GLU A 149 -9.94 -17.60 -1.43
C GLU A 149 -9.98 -16.37 -0.50
N TYR A 150 -9.03 -16.28 0.44
CA TYR A 150 -8.87 -15.12 1.31
C TYR A 150 -8.44 -13.88 0.54
N SER A 151 -7.54 -14.01 -0.44
CA SER A 151 -7.13 -12.90 -1.30
C SER A 151 -8.30 -12.38 -2.14
N SER A 152 -9.14 -13.29 -2.66
CA SER A 152 -10.35 -12.95 -3.41
C SER A 152 -11.36 -12.22 -2.53
N THR A 153 -11.64 -12.74 -1.33
CA THR A 153 -12.59 -12.12 -0.39
C THR A 153 -12.10 -10.75 0.08
N ALA A 154 -10.81 -10.61 0.38
CA ALA A 154 -10.20 -9.33 0.71
C ALA A 154 -10.32 -8.32 -0.44
N TRP A 155 -10.05 -8.75 -1.68
CA TRP A 155 -10.22 -7.88 -2.86
C TRP A 155 -11.68 -7.44 -3.04
N LEU A 156 -12.63 -8.36 -2.93
CA LEU A 156 -14.06 -8.04 -3.04
C LEU A 156 -14.50 -7.06 -1.95
N TYR A 157 -14.00 -7.23 -0.71
CA TYR A 157 -14.28 -6.30 0.38
C TYR A 157 -13.68 -4.91 0.12
N ILE A 158 -12.42 -4.84 -0.31
CA ILE A 158 -11.73 -3.57 -0.63
C ILE A 158 -12.45 -2.86 -1.77
N ARG A 159 -12.75 -3.58 -2.86
CA ARG A 159 -13.47 -3.05 -4.02
C ARG A 159 -14.84 -2.53 -3.61
N LYS A 160 -15.58 -3.28 -2.79
CA LYS A 160 -16.88 -2.86 -2.26
C LYS A 160 -16.73 -1.58 -1.44
N LYS A 161 -15.81 -1.53 -0.48
CA LYS A 161 -15.58 -0.35 0.36
C LYS A 161 -15.16 0.88 -0.44
N ILE A 162 -14.29 0.72 -1.44
CA ILE A 162 -13.91 1.83 -2.32
C ILE A 162 -15.10 2.28 -3.18
N THR A 163 -15.90 1.35 -3.70
CA THR A 163 -17.06 1.69 -4.52
C THR A 163 -18.16 2.37 -3.70
N ASP A 164 -18.43 1.87 -2.50
CA ASP A 164 -19.40 2.45 -1.57
C ASP A 164 -18.96 3.86 -1.15
N ASP A 165 -17.69 4.04 -0.78
CA ASP A 165 -17.17 5.35 -0.39
C ASP A 165 -17.16 6.35 -1.55
N LEU A 166 -16.79 5.94 -2.77
CA LEU A 166 -16.81 6.83 -3.94
C LEU A 166 -18.21 7.23 -4.40
N ASN A 167 -19.25 6.47 -4.01
CA ASN A 167 -20.65 6.80 -4.27
C ASN A 167 -21.26 7.66 -3.15
N ASP A 168 -20.54 7.90 -2.05
CA ASP A 168 -20.97 8.75 -0.95
C ASP A 168 -20.64 10.23 -1.26
N PRO A 169 -21.60 11.16 -1.13
CA PRO A 169 -21.36 12.61 -1.24
C PRO A 169 -20.27 13.15 -0.29
N SER A 170 -19.96 12.41 0.78
CA SER A 170 -18.93 12.72 1.79
C SER A 170 -17.70 11.81 1.72
N SER A 171 -17.46 11.14 0.58
CA SER A 171 -16.37 10.20 0.32
C SER A 171 -15.05 10.59 0.99
N GLY A 172 -14.60 9.76 1.93
CA GLY A 172 -13.32 9.94 2.60
C GLY A 172 -12.15 9.82 1.62
N ILE A 173 -12.26 8.93 0.64
CA ILE A 173 -11.25 8.73 -0.41
C ILE A 173 -11.20 9.94 -1.35
N ALA A 174 -12.34 10.49 -1.77
CA ALA A 174 -12.37 11.68 -2.63
C ALA A 174 -11.77 12.89 -1.89
N ASN A 175 -12.18 13.10 -0.63
CA ASN A 175 -11.65 14.18 0.21
C ASN A 175 -10.14 14.03 0.47
N TYR A 176 -9.67 12.81 0.71
CA TYR A 176 -8.24 12.53 0.88
C TYR A 176 -7.46 12.71 -0.41
N THR A 177 -8.03 12.31 -1.56
CA THR A 177 -7.42 12.52 -2.88
C THR A 177 -7.33 14.01 -3.21
N ASP A 178 -8.39 14.77 -2.95
CA ASP A 178 -8.39 16.23 -3.11
C ASP A 178 -7.35 16.89 -2.20
N LYS A 179 -7.23 16.43 -0.96
CA LYS A 179 -6.18 16.87 -0.04
C LYS A 179 -4.78 16.55 -0.56
N ILE A 180 -4.52 15.32 -1.01
CA ILE A 180 -3.22 14.95 -1.59
C ILE A 180 -2.93 15.79 -2.83
N LEU A 181 -3.90 16.00 -3.72
CA LEU A 181 -3.70 16.80 -4.93
C LEU A 181 -3.40 18.26 -4.58
N LYS A 182 -4.08 18.83 -3.59
CA LYS A 182 -3.79 20.16 -3.06
C LYS A 182 -2.41 20.23 -2.40
N ASP A 183 -2.07 19.26 -1.57
CA ASP A 183 -0.77 19.18 -0.89
C ASP A 183 0.37 18.96 -1.90
N MET A 184 0.13 18.18 -2.95
CA MET A 184 1.06 18.02 -4.08
C MET A 184 1.19 19.31 -4.87
N GLY A 185 0.10 20.03 -5.15
CA GLY A 185 0.12 21.33 -5.83
C GLY A 185 0.86 22.40 -5.02
N LEU A 186 0.63 22.46 -3.71
CA LEU A 186 1.35 23.34 -2.78
C LEU A 186 2.82 22.94 -2.66
N SER A 187 3.12 21.65 -2.53
CA SER A 187 4.49 21.15 -2.45
C SER A 187 5.24 21.39 -3.76
N LEU A 188 4.57 21.29 -4.91
CA LEU A 188 5.13 21.57 -6.22
C LEU A 188 5.37 23.06 -6.44
N SER A 189 4.59 23.95 -5.85
CA SER A 189 4.81 25.40 -6.00
C SER A 189 5.88 25.96 -5.05
N THR A 190 6.16 25.27 -3.94
CA THR A 190 7.03 25.77 -2.87
C THR A 190 8.40 25.09 -2.76
N ASP A 191 8.54 23.82 -3.15
CA ASP A 191 9.78 23.05 -2.99
C ASP A 191 10.54 22.89 -4.32
N LYS A 192 11.54 23.75 -4.54
CA LYS A 192 12.42 23.71 -5.72
C LYS A 192 13.14 22.36 -5.90
N THR A 193 13.50 21.67 -4.82
CA THR A 193 14.24 20.40 -4.92
C THR A 193 13.34 19.28 -5.45
N ARG A 194 12.05 19.30 -5.09
CA ARG A 194 11.06 18.37 -5.65
C ARG A 194 10.69 18.71 -7.09
N GLN A 195 10.57 20.00 -7.43
CA GLN A 195 10.36 20.44 -8.82
C GLN A 195 11.43 19.85 -9.74
N GLU A 196 12.71 20.00 -9.39
CA GLU A 196 13.82 19.48 -10.22
C GLU A 196 13.84 17.95 -10.33
N LYS A 197 13.36 17.23 -9.31
CA LYS A 197 13.24 15.76 -9.36
C LYS A 197 12.10 15.34 -10.29
N ILE A 198 10.99 16.05 -10.23
CA ILE A 198 9.81 15.80 -11.07
C ILE A 198 10.10 16.17 -12.51
N ASP A 199 10.76 17.30 -12.77
CA ASP A 199 11.21 17.70 -14.11
C ASP A 199 12.14 16.64 -14.72
N ARG A 200 13.13 16.17 -13.97
CA ARG A 200 14.01 15.08 -14.44
C ARG A 200 13.23 13.79 -14.70
N PHE A 201 12.29 13.43 -13.83
CA PHE A 201 11.44 12.26 -14.04
C PHE A 201 10.60 12.40 -15.31
N VAL A 202 9.91 13.53 -15.49
CA VAL A 202 9.08 13.82 -16.67
C VAL A 202 9.92 13.83 -17.93
N GLN A 203 11.10 14.46 -17.93
CA GLN A 203 12.02 14.48 -19.07
C GLN A 203 12.45 13.06 -19.46
N VAL A 204 12.80 12.22 -18.49
CA VAL A 204 13.20 10.82 -18.76
C VAL A 204 12.03 10.00 -19.31
N GLN A 205 10.82 10.15 -18.76
CA GLN A 205 9.65 9.40 -19.25
C GLN A 205 9.18 9.90 -20.62
N ALA A 206 9.20 11.22 -20.85
CA ALA A 206 8.92 11.83 -22.14
C ALA A 206 9.93 11.37 -23.18
N PHE A 207 11.23 11.36 -22.85
CA PHE A 207 12.27 10.86 -23.75
C PHE A 207 12.06 9.37 -24.08
N LYS A 208 11.72 8.54 -23.10
CA LYS A 208 11.39 7.12 -23.33
C LYS A 208 10.16 6.95 -24.23
N LEU A 209 9.11 7.73 -24.02
CA LEU A 209 7.92 7.72 -24.87
C LEU A 209 8.25 8.17 -26.29
N ILE A 210 9.00 9.26 -26.45
CA ILE A 210 9.44 9.76 -27.75
C ILE A 210 10.29 8.70 -28.45
N MET A 211 11.24 8.05 -27.77
CA MET A 211 12.02 6.96 -28.38
C MET A 211 11.17 5.75 -28.76
N LYS A 212 10.16 5.41 -27.95
CA LYS A 212 9.23 4.31 -28.23
C LYS A 212 8.37 4.58 -29.47
N TYR A 213 7.93 5.82 -29.68
CA TYR A 213 7.07 6.21 -30.80
C TYR A 213 7.81 6.91 -31.95
N LYS A 214 9.13 7.14 -31.84
CA LYS A 214 9.97 7.80 -32.87
C LYS A 214 9.88 7.12 -34.22
N LYS A 215 9.84 5.79 -34.23
CA LYS A 215 9.76 5.00 -35.47
C LYS A 215 8.41 5.22 -36.16
N THR A 216 7.32 5.20 -35.40
CA THR A 216 5.95 5.44 -35.89
C THR A 216 5.72 6.89 -36.32
N ALA A 217 6.27 7.87 -35.59
CA ALA A 217 6.21 9.28 -35.98
C ALA A 217 7.01 9.56 -37.25
N GLY A 218 8.19 8.95 -37.40
CA GLY A 218 9.00 9.03 -38.62
C GLY A 218 8.30 8.41 -39.83
N GLU A 219 7.64 7.26 -39.66
CA GLU A 219 6.83 6.62 -40.70
C GLU A 219 5.63 7.49 -41.10
N MET A 220 4.94 8.13 -40.14
CA MET A 220 3.80 9.01 -40.41
C MET A 220 4.20 10.30 -41.13
N ILE A 221 5.32 10.93 -40.73
CA ILE A 221 5.87 12.10 -41.43
C ILE A 221 6.33 11.71 -42.83
N SER A 222 7.03 10.58 -42.97
CA SER A 222 7.48 10.08 -44.27
C SER A 222 6.29 9.82 -45.20
N GLN A 223 5.24 9.12 -44.74
CA GLN A 223 4.04 8.89 -45.54
C GLN A 223 3.33 10.19 -45.91
N THR A 224 3.30 11.17 -45.00
CA THR A 224 2.70 12.48 -45.26
C THR A 224 3.48 13.25 -46.33
N VAL A 225 4.81 13.28 -46.25
CA VAL A 225 5.69 13.97 -47.22
C VAL A 225 5.70 13.25 -48.58
N THR A 226 5.70 11.91 -48.60
CA THR A 226 5.64 11.13 -49.85
C THR A 226 4.33 11.35 -50.60
N ASN A 227 3.25 11.70 -49.90
CA ASN A 227 1.93 11.97 -50.49
C ASN A 227 1.72 13.44 -50.89
N TRP A 228 2.72 14.31 -50.77
CA TRP A 228 2.60 15.69 -51.25
C TRP A 228 2.76 15.78 -52.78
N PRO A 229 1.80 16.40 -53.50
CA PRO A 229 1.88 16.52 -54.95
C PRO A 229 3.05 17.42 -55.35
N SER A 230 3.92 16.92 -56.23
CA SER A 230 5.23 17.49 -56.62
C SER A 230 5.21 18.96 -57.04
N ARG A 231 4.05 19.46 -57.49
CA ARG A 231 3.86 20.84 -57.96
C ARG A 231 3.88 21.87 -56.83
N GLN A 232 3.34 21.53 -55.65
CA GLN A 232 3.30 22.43 -54.48
C GLN A 232 4.64 22.48 -53.72
N LEU A 233 5.40 21.38 -53.76
CA LEU A 233 6.74 21.33 -53.17
C LEU A 233 7.73 22.21 -53.96
N SER A 234 7.65 22.18 -55.29
CA SER A 234 8.52 22.95 -56.17
C SER A 234 8.28 24.46 -56.05
N GLU A 235 7.02 24.91 -56.01
CA GLU A 235 6.68 26.34 -55.82
C GLU A 235 7.15 26.87 -54.46
N LYS A 236 6.98 26.10 -53.37
CA LYS A 236 7.46 26.52 -52.04
C LYS A 236 8.99 26.47 -51.90
N LEU A 237 9.67 25.52 -52.54
CA LEU A 237 11.14 25.49 -52.55
C LEU A 237 11.70 26.69 -53.33
N GLU A 238 11.07 27.08 -54.43
CA GLU A 238 11.52 28.21 -55.25
C GLU A 238 11.30 29.56 -54.55
N LEU A 239 10.18 29.71 -53.83
CA LEU A 239 9.85 30.90 -53.03
C LEU A 239 10.76 31.10 -51.81
N GLU A 240 11.22 30.01 -51.16
CA GLU A 240 12.03 30.10 -49.93
C GLU A 240 13.55 29.94 -50.18
N VAL A 241 13.98 29.17 -51.19
CA VAL A 241 15.41 28.82 -51.42
C VAL A 241 16.04 29.63 -52.56
N GLY A 242 15.24 30.32 -53.40
CA GLY A 242 15.74 31.06 -54.57
C GLY A 242 16.73 32.18 -54.24
N LYS A 243 16.65 32.77 -53.05
CA LYS A 243 17.53 33.86 -52.60
C LYS A 243 18.90 33.36 -52.11
N ASP A 244 18.96 32.19 -51.50
CA ASP A 244 20.18 31.61 -50.93
C ASP A 244 21.12 31.02 -52.00
N LEU A 245 20.58 30.46 -53.08
CA LEU A 245 21.43 29.99 -54.19
C LEU A 245 22.17 31.15 -54.89
N GLN A 246 21.63 32.36 -54.85
CA GLN A 246 22.30 33.55 -55.43
C GLN A 246 23.46 34.04 -54.56
N PHE A 247 23.45 33.82 -53.24
CA PHE A 247 24.56 34.22 -52.36
C PHE A 247 25.85 33.45 -52.67
N ILE A 248 25.76 32.18 -53.07
CA ILE A 248 26.94 31.42 -53.54
C ILE A 248 27.51 32.04 -54.82
N ARG A 249 26.64 32.47 -55.74
CA ARG A 249 27.07 33.10 -57.00
C ARG A 249 27.69 34.49 -56.77
N ILE A 250 27.12 35.29 -55.88
CA ILE A 250 27.64 36.64 -55.53
C ILE A 250 28.94 36.54 -54.73
N ASN A 251 29.03 35.64 -53.74
CA ASN A 251 30.28 35.45 -53.01
C ASN A 251 31.41 34.91 -53.91
N GLY A 252 31.07 34.06 -54.88
CA GLY A 252 32.03 33.56 -55.88
C GLY A 252 32.62 34.66 -56.77
N THR A 253 31.80 35.60 -57.26
CA THR A 253 32.30 36.73 -58.06
C THR A 253 33.03 37.77 -57.22
N LEU A 254 32.61 37.98 -55.97
CA LEU A 254 33.28 38.92 -55.05
C LEU A 254 34.69 38.43 -54.70
N VAL A 255 34.83 37.15 -54.29
CA VAL A 255 36.13 36.55 -53.93
C VAL A 255 37.03 36.44 -55.16
N GLY A 256 36.50 35.99 -56.30
CA GLY A 256 37.26 35.91 -57.55
C GLY A 256 37.76 37.28 -58.04
N GLY A 257 36.91 38.31 -57.94
CA GLY A 257 37.27 39.69 -58.29
C GLY A 257 38.34 40.27 -57.35
N SER A 258 38.20 40.07 -56.04
CA SER A 258 39.19 40.54 -55.06
C SER A 258 40.55 39.87 -55.25
N VAL A 259 40.58 38.55 -55.46
CA VAL A 259 41.83 37.80 -55.71
C VAL A 259 42.47 38.25 -57.03
N GLY A 260 41.69 38.41 -58.09
CA GLY A 260 42.18 38.92 -59.37
C GLY A 260 42.77 40.32 -59.28
N LEU A 261 42.13 41.23 -58.54
CA LEU A 261 42.64 42.58 -58.30
C LEU A 261 43.94 42.57 -57.50
N LEU A 262 44.04 41.68 -56.51
CA LEU A 262 45.21 41.54 -55.65
C LEU A 262 46.41 40.99 -56.44
N ILE A 263 46.19 39.99 -57.31
CA ILE A 263 47.20 39.48 -58.24
C ILE A 263 47.64 40.58 -59.22
N TYR A 264 46.70 41.35 -59.77
CA TYR A 264 47.01 42.45 -60.69
C TYR A 264 47.87 43.54 -60.02
N LEU A 265 47.53 43.92 -58.78
CA LEU A 265 48.29 44.92 -58.01
C LEU A 265 49.71 44.44 -57.69
N ILE A 266 49.87 43.18 -57.25
CA ILE A 266 51.19 42.60 -56.98
C ILE A 266 52.02 42.56 -58.26
N THR A 267 51.42 42.16 -59.39
CA THR A 267 52.12 42.09 -60.69
C THR A 267 52.59 43.46 -61.15
N LYS A 268 51.77 44.51 -60.94
CA LYS A 268 52.10 45.88 -61.32
C LYS A 268 53.13 46.56 -60.39
N LEU A 269 53.26 46.10 -59.15
CA LEU A 269 54.27 46.58 -58.19
C LEU A 269 55.64 45.89 -58.34
N LEU A 270 55.65 44.68 -58.91
CA LEU A 270 56.86 43.91 -59.21
C LEU A 270 57.42 44.14 -60.63
N SER A 271 56.72 44.92 -61.46
CA SER A 271 57.14 45.36 -62.78
C SER A 271 57.54 46.83 -62.78
#